data_AF-A0A9E4JI16-F1
#
_entry.id   AF-A0A9E4JI16-F1
#
_cell.length_a   1.000
_cell.length_b   1.000
_cell.length_c   1.000
_cell.angle_alpha   90.00
_cell.angle_beta   90.00
_cell.angle_gamma   90.00
#
_symmetry.space_group_name_H-M   'P 1'
#
loop_
_entity.id
_entity.type
_entity.pdbx_description
1 polymer ?
#
loop_
_entity_poly.entity_id
_entity_poly.type
_entity_poly.pdbx_seq_one_letter_code
_entity_poly.pdbx_strand_id
1 'polypeptide(L)'
;MQILRQVRDDLPVNPLKTRKILSKRRLAILVGAVIWVATLILWQSIGSLQQNGITLPTVELNLSSLILGISILLAAIATILIFVIQTKTPSDIDCPQRVPPECQPFIQERERFFSLSLDLLCIVSFEGYFQRVNPAFQKTLGYHEAELLSIPIWEFIHPEDQAATLAELEQNTQGKPSFNFENRYRCQDGTYRWLSWTSAPFIQEGLLYAAAHDITEYKQSLAQLQSRIEQQATVARLGQYALSQTNLDQILAEIVTRVADTLNLQYVKILELLPNGHALQLKAGVGWSPGLIGKACISTGSQSHAGYTLAQKQPVVVEDLRVETRFTKRSRFKAPSFTTDYFMLT
;
A
#
# COMPACT_ATOMS: atom_id res chain seq x y z
N MET A 1 -0.58 35.68 19.71
CA MET A 1 -0.30 35.86 18.27
C MET A 1 0.99 36.62 17.94
N GLN A 2 1.65 37.33 18.88
CA GLN A 2 2.92 38.02 18.61
C GLN A 2 4.16 37.10 18.62
N ILE A 3 4.16 36.02 19.40
CA ILE A 3 5.30 35.10 19.54
C ILE A 3 5.53 34.24 18.28
N LEU A 4 4.47 33.90 17.53
CA LEU A 4 4.57 33.09 16.31
C LEU A 4 5.12 33.85 15.09
N ARG A 5 5.14 35.20 15.12
CA ARG A 5 5.77 35.99 14.04
C ARG A 5 7.28 36.06 14.19
N GLN A 6 7.79 36.04 15.42
CA GLN A 6 9.22 36.22 15.69
C GLN A 6 10.03 34.95 15.34
N VAL A 7 9.43 33.76 15.44
CA VAL A 7 10.07 32.49 15.08
C VAL A 7 10.20 32.30 13.55
N ARG A 8 9.42 33.04 12.74
CA ARG A 8 9.48 32.93 11.27
C ARG A 8 10.73 33.61 10.69
N ASP A 9 11.25 34.63 11.36
CA ASP A 9 12.35 35.45 10.85
C ASP A 9 13.75 34.87 11.21
N ASP A 10 13.81 33.89 12.12
CA ASP A 10 15.07 33.27 12.61
C ASP A 10 15.36 31.87 12.03
N LEU A 11 14.62 31.40 11.02
CA LEU A 11 14.90 30.10 10.41
C LEU A 11 16.16 30.15 9.51
N PRO A 12 17.20 29.34 9.79
CA PRO A 12 18.39 29.28 8.95
C PRO A 12 18.06 28.69 7.58
N VAL A 13 18.52 29.41 6.54
CA VAL A 13 18.38 29.05 5.13
C VAL A 13 18.99 27.66 4.85
N ASN A 14 18.13 26.79 4.31
CA ASN A 14 18.29 25.41 3.84
C ASN A 14 19.71 24.98 3.34
N PRO A 15 20.21 23.78 3.73
CA PRO A 15 21.57 23.28 3.42
C PRO A 15 21.82 22.82 1.97
N LEU A 16 20.89 22.97 1.02
CA LEU A 16 21.08 22.63 -0.39
C LEU A 16 22.17 23.46 -1.13
N LYS A 17 22.81 24.43 -0.47
CA LYS A 17 24.00 25.13 -1.00
C LYS A 17 25.27 24.28 -1.08
N THR A 18 25.34 23.12 -0.42
CA THR A 18 26.55 22.28 -0.35
C THR A 18 26.93 21.65 -1.69
N ARG A 19 25.98 21.37 -2.59
CA ARG A 19 26.31 20.81 -3.93
C ARG A 19 27.04 21.81 -4.85
N LYS A 20 26.94 23.12 -4.62
CA LYS A 20 27.66 24.17 -5.38
C LYS A 20 29.09 24.41 -4.91
N ILE A 21 29.49 23.89 -3.75
CA ILE A 21 30.80 24.16 -3.12
C ILE A 21 31.88 23.20 -3.63
N LEU A 22 31.51 21.95 -3.93
CA LEU A 22 32.41 20.94 -4.49
C LEU A 22 32.93 21.30 -5.90
N SER A 23 32.16 22.03 -6.72
CA SER A 23 32.60 22.44 -8.06
C SER A 23 33.63 23.57 -8.04
N LYS A 24 33.56 24.49 -7.06
CA LYS A 24 34.51 25.61 -6.94
C LYS A 24 35.90 25.16 -6.50
N ARG A 25 36.01 24.15 -5.63
CA ARG A 25 37.31 23.59 -5.21
C ARG A 25 38.04 22.90 -6.36
N ARG A 26 37.34 22.12 -7.19
CA ARG A 26 37.93 21.50 -8.39
C ARG A 26 38.39 22.53 -9.42
N LEU A 27 37.61 23.60 -9.61
CA LEU A 27 37.96 24.68 -10.53
C LEU A 27 39.24 25.44 -10.08
N ALA A 28 39.38 25.71 -8.78
CA ALA A 28 40.57 26.39 -8.24
C ALA A 28 41.85 25.57 -8.41
N ILE A 29 41.79 24.25 -8.19
CA ILE A 29 42.94 23.35 -8.40
C ILE A 29 43.33 23.31 -9.89
N LEU A 30 42.34 23.25 -10.79
CA LEU A 30 42.57 23.28 -12.23
C LEU A 30 43.23 24.59 -12.69
N VAL A 31 42.75 25.74 -12.21
CA VAL A 31 43.34 27.05 -12.55
C VAL A 31 44.78 27.16 -12.03
N GLY A 32 45.05 26.69 -10.81
CA GLY A 32 46.41 26.65 -10.25
C GLY A 32 47.37 25.78 -11.08
N ALA A 33 46.91 24.60 -11.51
CA ALA A 33 47.72 23.70 -12.35
C ALA A 33 48.03 24.32 -13.72
N VAL A 34 47.07 25.00 -14.36
CA VAL A 34 47.26 25.67 -15.66
C VAL A 34 48.28 26.81 -15.57
N ILE A 35 48.22 27.63 -14.52
CA ILE A 35 49.18 28.72 -14.31
C ILE A 35 50.60 28.17 -14.11
N TRP A 36 50.74 27.06 -13.39
CA TRP A 36 52.04 26.40 -13.15
C TRP A 36 52.64 25.82 -14.43
N VAL A 37 51.82 25.17 -15.26
CA VAL A 37 52.25 24.65 -16.56
C VAL A 37 52.65 25.78 -17.52
N ALA A 38 51.88 26.88 -17.56
CA ALA A 38 52.20 28.03 -18.39
C ALA A 38 53.53 28.70 -18.00
N THR A 39 53.82 28.79 -16.69
CA THR A 39 55.10 29.31 -16.19
C THR A 39 56.28 28.38 -16.52
N LEU A 40 56.08 27.06 -16.46
CA LEU A 40 57.10 26.09 -16.85
C LEU A 40 57.43 26.17 -18.36
N ILE A 41 56.41 26.33 -19.20
CA ILE A 41 56.58 26.46 -20.67
C ILE A 41 57.33 27.76 -21.01
N LEU A 42 57.00 28.87 -20.35
CA LEU A 42 57.70 30.13 -20.49
C LEU A 42 59.18 30.01 -20.09
N TRP A 43 59.48 29.33 -18.98
CA TRP A 43 60.85 29.07 -18.53
C TRP A 43 61.65 28.25 -19.55
N GLN A 44 61.08 27.16 -20.05
CA GLN A 44 61.71 26.33 -21.08
C GLN A 44 61.95 27.10 -22.39
N SER A 45 61.00 27.96 -22.77
CA SER A 45 61.09 28.76 -24.00
C SER A 45 62.21 29.81 -23.92
N ILE A 46 62.38 30.44 -22.74
CA ILE A 46 63.48 31.38 -22.48
C ILE A 46 64.84 30.66 -22.49
N GLY A 47 64.94 29.47 -21.88
CA GLY A 47 66.16 28.64 -21.94
C GLY A 47 66.54 28.23 -23.36
N SER A 48 65.55 27.89 -24.18
CA SER A 48 65.71 27.59 -25.61
C SER A 48 66.20 28.81 -26.41
N LEU A 49 65.68 30.01 -26.13
CA LEU A 49 66.10 31.24 -26.81
C LEU A 49 67.55 31.63 -26.47
N GLN A 50 68.03 31.35 -25.26
CA GLN A 50 69.43 31.59 -24.89
C GLN A 50 70.42 30.62 -25.58
N GLN A 51 69.99 29.40 -25.92
CA GLN A 51 70.84 28.44 -26.66
C GLN A 51 70.99 28.79 -28.16
N ASN A 52 70.03 29.52 -28.74
CA ASN A 52 70.01 29.83 -30.18
C ASN A 52 70.67 31.17 -30.58
N GLY A 53 71.39 31.84 -29.66
CA GLY A 53 72.30 32.95 -30.01
C GLY A 53 71.64 34.21 -30.58
N ILE A 54 70.34 34.45 -30.33
CA ILE A 54 69.65 35.66 -30.80
C ILE A 54 69.88 36.79 -29.77
N THR A 55 70.75 37.73 -30.09
CA THR A 55 70.98 38.96 -29.31
C THR A 55 69.98 40.05 -29.72
N LEU A 56 69.05 40.41 -28.82
CA LEU A 56 68.16 41.56 -28.97
C LEU A 56 68.84 42.85 -28.45
N PRO A 57 68.57 44.02 -29.06
CA PRO A 57 69.28 45.26 -28.75
C PRO A 57 68.83 45.87 -27.41
N THR A 58 69.80 46.55 -26.80
CA THR A 58 69.87 47.08 -25.44
C THR A 58 68.76 48.08 -25.07
N VAL A 59 67.84 47.63 -24.21
CA VAL A 59 67.23 48.48 -23.17
C VAL A 59 67.74 47.90 -21.85
N GLU A 60 68.66 48.60 -21.20
CA GLU A 60 69.23 48.27 -19.88
C GLU A 60 68.21 48.47 -18.75
N LEU A 61 67.08 47.78 -18.84
CA LEU A 61 66.30 47.36 -17.69
C LEU A 61 66.43 45.85 -17.68
N ASN A 62 67.36 45.38 -16.86
CA ASN A 62 67.81 43.99 -16.71
C ASN A 62 66.59 43.04 -16.77
N LEU A 63 66.27 42.57 -17.98
CA LEU A 63 64.98 41.96 -18.31
C LEU A 63 64.78 40.68 -17.49
N SER A 64 65.90 39.99 -17.23
CA SER A 64 66.01 38.86 -16.32
C SER A 64 65.59 39.21 -14.88
N SER A 65 65.99 40.37 -14.34
CA SER A 65 65.58 40.78 -13.00
C SER A 65 64.12 41.24 -12.96
N LEU A 66 63.60 41.82 -14.05
CA LEU A 66 62.19 42.18 -14.15
C LEU A 66 61.30 40.93 -14.18
N ILE A 67 61.67 39.92 -14.98
CA ILE A 67 60.96 38.65 -15.07
C ILE A 67 61.03 37.90 -13.74
N LEU A 68 62.19 37.90 -13.08
CA LEU A 68 62.35 37.32 -11.75
C LEU A 68 61.47 38.03 -10.71
N GLY A 69 61.43 39.37 -10.74
CA GLY A 69 60.59 40.17 -9.86
C GLY A 69 59.10 39.90 -10.06
N ILE A 70 58.63 39.83 -11.30
CA ILE A 70 57.23 39.50 -11.63
C ILE A 70 56.88 38.07 -11.20
N SER A 71 57.79 37.12 -11.38
CA SER A 71 57.58 35.72 -10.99
C SER A 71 57.45 35.57 -9.46
N ILE A 72 58.28 36.26 -8.70
CA ILE A 72 58.20 36.29 -7.23
C ILE A 72 56.89 36.95 -6.78
N LEU A 73 56.48 38.05 -7.42
CA LEU A 73 55.23 38.74 -7.11
C LEU A 73 54.01 37.84 -7.39
N LEU A 74 53.97 37.16 -8.53
CA LEU A 74 52.89 36.23 -8.87
C LEU A 74 52.84 35.02 -7.93
N ALA A 75 54.00 34.48 -7.54
CA ALA A 75 54.08 33.40 -6.55
C ALA A 75 53.58 33.87 -5.17
N ALA A 76 53.94 35.08 -4.74
CA ALA A 76 53.45 35.67 -3.50
C ALA A 76 51.93 35.89 -3.54
N ILE A 77 51.40 36.42 -4.64
CA ILE A 77 49.95 36.60 -4.85
C ILE A 77 49.23 35.25 -4.84
N ALA A 78 49.76 34.23 -5.52
CA ALA A 78 49.18 32.88 -5.52
C ALA A 78 49.21 32.25 -4.13
N THR A 79 50.28 32.46 -3.36
CA THR A 79 50.40 31.97 -1.98
C THR A 79 49.41 32.67 -1.07
N ILE A 80 49.24 33.99 -1.22
CA ILE A 80 48.23 34.77 -0.50
C ILE A 80 46.82 34.34 -0.92
N LEU A 81 46.57 34.07 -2.20
CA LEU A 81 45.27 33.58 -2.68
C LEU A 81 44.98 32.18 -2.14
N ILE A 82 45.96 31.28 -2.09
CA ILE A 82 45.82 29.95 -1.49
C ILE A 82 45.57 30.09 0.02
N PHE A 83 46.31 30.94 0.71
CA PHE A 83 46.12 31.21 2.13
C PHE A 83 44.76 31.85 2.41
N VAL A 84 44.30 32.78 1.57
CA VAL A 84 42.95 33.35 1.64
C VAL A 84 41.89 32.28 1.35
N ILE A 85 42.10 31.39 0.37
CA ILE A 85 41.17 30.29 0.09
C ILE A 85 41.14 29.27 1.23
N GLN A 86 42.28 28.99 1.87
CA GLN A 86 42.38 28.10 3.04
C GLN A 86 41.82 28.74 4.32
N THR A 87 42.01 30.04 4.53
CA THR A 87 41.46 30.76 5.70
C THR A 87 39.98 31.12 5.52
N LYS A 88 39.48 31.21 4.28
CA LYS A 88 38.05 31.44 3.97
C LYS A 88 37.27 30.16 3.64
N THR A 89 37.91 29.00 3.62
CA THR A 89 37.18 27.77 3.93
C THR A 89 37.02 27.75 5.44
N PRO A 90 35.80 27.87 5.98
CA PRO A 90 35.59 27.41 7.34
C PRO A 90 35.98 25.93 7.30
N SER A 91 37.18 25.63 7.82
CA SER A 91 37.46 24.33 8.42
C SER A 91 36.27 24.05 9.31
N ASP A 92 35.65 22.91 9.09
CA ASP A 92 34.52 22.37 9.82
C ASP A 92 34.42 23.01 11.20
N ILE A 93 33.50 23.98 11.32
CA ILE A 93 32.78 24.10 12.56
C ILE A 93 32.01 22.78 12.61
N ASP A 94 32.67 21.76 13.17
CA ASP A 94 32.00 20.76 13.98
C ASP A 94 31.40 21.52 15.16
N CYS A 95 30.37 22.34 14.87
CA CYS A 95 29.36 22.58 15.85
C CYS A 95 28.75 21.18 15.91
N PRO A 96 28.89 20.42 17.01
CA PRO A 96 27.85 19.43 17.25
C PRO A 96 26.56 20.23 17.05
N GLN A 97 25.68 19.78 16.18
CA GLN A 97 24.31 20.29 16.13
C GLN A 97 23.67 19.91 17.47
N ARG A 98 24.15 20.50 18.56
CA ARG A 98 23.59 20.42 19.88
C ARG A 98 22.42 21.36 19.76
N VAL A 99 21.32 20.79 19.27
CA VAL A 99 20.01 21.42 19.27
C VAL A 99 19.91 22.15 20.60
N PRO A 100 19.63 23.47 20.59
CA PRO A 100 19.60 24.27 21.81
C PRO A 100 18.79 23.53 22.88
N PRO A 101 19.26 23.47 24.14
CA PRO A 101 18.58 22.71 25.18
C PRO A 101 17.12 23.15 25.36
N GLU A 102 16.78 24.41 25.06
CA GLU A 102 15.39 24.88 25.03
C GLU A 102 14.49 24.22 23.97
N CYS A 103 15.04 23.69 22.86
CA CYS A 103 14.28 23.04 21.80
C CYS A 103 14.12 21.53 22.01
N GLN A 104 14.94 20.92 22.88
CA GLN A 104 14.90 19.48 23.17
C GLN A 104 13.51 19.00 23.64
N PRO A 105 12.82 19.70 24.57
CA PRO A 105 11.49 19.29 25.02
C PRO A 105 10.46 19.27 23.88
N PHE A 106 10.48 20.28 23.02
CA PHE A 106 9.53 20.39 21.90
C PHE A 106 9.76 19.31 20.84
N ILE A 107 11.01 19.01 20.51
CA ILE A 107 11.34 17.90 19.59
C ILE A 107 10.88 16.58 20.19
N GLN A 108 11.18 16.33 21.47
CA GLN A 108 10.76 15.11 22.15
C GLN A 108 9.24 14.96 22.20
N GLU A 109 8.50 16.06 22.43
CA GLU A 109 7.04 16.06 22.42
C GLU A 109 6.49 15.67 21.04
N ARG A 110 7.00 16.27 19.96
CA ARG A 110 6.60 15.94 18.58
C ARG A 110 6.94 14.49 18.23
N GLU A 111 8.14 14.03 18.57
CA GLU A 111 8.57 12.65 18.35
C GLU A 111 7.71 11.66 19.13
N ARG A 112 7.30 12.01 20.35
CA ARG A 112 6.38 11.21 21.17
C ARG A 112 4.99 11.17 20.54
N PHE A 113 4.47 12.30 20.07
CA PHE A 113 3.17 12.34 19.38
C PHE A 113 3.19 11.44 18.13
N PHE A 114 4.24 11.55 17.32
CA PHE A 114 4.41 10.72 16.13
C PHE A 114 4.50 9.23 16.48
N SER A 115 5.30 8.89 17.49
CA SER A 115 5.59 7.49 17.87
C SER A 115 4.46 6.80 18.64
N LEU A 116 3.68 7.54 19.42
CA LEU A 116 2.58 7.00 20.22
C LEU A 116 1.22 7.02 19.50
N SER A 117 1.12 7.67 18.34
CA SER A 117 -0.08 7.64 17.52
C SER A 117 -0.49 6.20 17.18
N LEU A 118 -1.79 5.92 17.30
CA LEU A 118 -2.38 4.63 16.88
C LEU A 118 -2.62 4.60 15.38
N ASP A 119 -2.85 5.76 14.77
CA ASP A 119 -2.93 5.88 13.32
C ASP A 119 -1.55 5.72 12.69
N LEU A 120 -1.55 5.19 11.46
CA LEU A 120 -0.37 5.02 10.64
C LEU A 120 0.04 6.41 10.12
N LEU A 121 1.13 6.96 10.66
CA LEU A 121 1.64 8.27 10.26
C LEU A 121 2.89 8.10 9.40
N CYS A 122 2.92 8.75 8.24
CA CYS A 122 4.07 8.67 7.35
C CYS A 122 4.33 9.95 6.57
N ILE A 123 5.56 10.04 6.07
CA ILE A 123 5.98 10.98 5.04
C ILE A 123 6.39 10.16 3.84
N VAL A 124 5.83 10.47 2.68
CA VAL A 124 6.07 9.78 1.42
C VAL A 124 6.64 10.78 0.42
N SER A 125 7.65 10.42 -0.37
CA SER A 125 8.11 11.28 -1.45
C SER A 125 7.23 11.13 -2.69
N PHE A 126 7.23 12.10 -3.60
CA PHE A 126 6.44 12.01 -4.84
C PHE A 126 6.90 10.89 -5.78
N GLU A 127 8.10 10.35 -5.58
CA GLU A 127 8.58 9.12 -6.23
C GLU A 127 7.95 7.85 -5.64
N GLY A 128 7.11 7.96 -4.60
CA GLY A 128 6.38 6.85 -3.99
C GLY A 128 7.22 5.99 -3.06
N TYR A 129 8.16 6.60 -2.33
CA TYR A 129 8.91 5.93 -1.26
C TYR A 129 8.55 6.51 0.10
N PHE A 130 8.40 5.65 1.11
CA PHE A 130 8.32 6.12 2.48
C PHE A 130 9.66 6.76 2.87
N GLN A 131 9.60 8.01 3.34
CA GLN A 131 10.74 8.72 3.92
C GLN A 131 10.76 8.56 5.44
N ARG A 132 9.58 8.37 6.04
CA ARG A 132 9.41 8.18 7.47
C ARG A 132 8.09 7.49 7.75
N VAL A 133 8.08 6.58 8.71
CA VAL A 133 6.88 5.88 9.21
C VAL A 133 6.92 5.85 10.73
N ASN A 134 5.76 5.81 11.39
CA ASN A 134 5.70 5.59 12.83
C ASN A 134 5.60 4.10 13.18
N PRO A 135 5.79 3.71 14.45
CA PRO A 135 5.72 2.30 14.88
C PRO A 135 4.37 1.62 14.65
N ALA A 136 3.29 2.37 14.41
CA ALA A 136 1.99 1.80 14.07
C ALA A 136 2.03 0.98 12.77
N PHE A 137 2.85 1.36 11.80
CA PHE A 137 3.04 0.57 10.57
C PHE A 137 3.51 -0.85 10.85
N GLN A 138 4.54 -1.01 11.66
CA GLN A 138 5.07 -2.33 12.00
C GLN A 138 4.03 -3.16 12.77
N LYS A 139 3.26 -2.54 13.67
CA LYS A 139 2.20 -3.22 14.43
C LYS A 139 1.04 -3.68 13.54
N THR A 140 0.67 -2.88 12.54
CA THR A 140 -0.49 -3.14 11.69
C THR A 140 -0.17 -4.04 10.48
N LEU A 141 0.96 -3.80 9.82
CA LEU A 141 1.35 -4.47 8.57
C LEU A 141 2.43 -5.54 8.76
N GLY A 142 3.14 -5.55 9.89
CA GLY A 142 4.17 -6.54 10.22
C GLY A 142 5.58 -6.22 9.73
N TYR A 143 5.74 -5.33 8.72
CA TYR A 143 7.07 -4.98 8.20
C TYR A 143 7.90 -4.15 9.17
N HIS A 144 9.20 -4.37 9.15
CA HIS A 144 10.14 -3.48 9.83
C HIS A 144 10.25 -2.13 9.09
N GLU A 145 10.53 -1.06 9.84
CA GLU A 145 10.72 0.28 9.28
C GLU A 145 11.72 0.30 8.12
N ALA A 146 12.86 -0.38 8.26
CA ALA A 146 13.87 -0.44 7.20
C ALA A 146 13.34 -1.04 5.88
N GLU A 147 12.45 -2.04 5.97
CA GLU A 147 11.82 -2.64 4.79
C GLU A 147 10.86 -1.64 4.14
N LEU A 148 9.99 -1.02 4.95
CA LEU A 148 9.03 -0.01 4.50
C LEU A 148 9.71 1.17 3.80
N LEU A 149 10.85 1.65 4.30
CA LEU A 149 11.58 2.77 3.70
C LEU A 149 12.32 2.39 2.41
N SER A 150 12.62 1.10 2.21
CA SER A 150 13.43 0.63 1.08
C SER A 150 12.61 0.18 -0.13
N ILE A 151 11.36 -0.21 0.10
CA ILE A 151 10.46 -0.75 -0.92
C ILE A 151 9.47 0.35 -1.32
N PRO A 152 9.19 0.55 -2.61
CA PRO A 152 8.23 1.54 -3.03
C PRO A 152 6.79 1.17 -2.64
N ILE A 153 5.94 2.19 -2.44
CA ILE A 153 4.59 2.01 -1.89
C ILE A 153 3.70 1.05 -2.70
N TRP A 154 3.89 0.98 -4.02
CA TRP A 154 3.06 0.15 -4.92
C TRP A 154 3.22 -1.35 -4.68
N GLU A 155 4.34 -1.80 -4.12
CA GLU A 155 4.56 -3.20 -3.75
C GLU A 155 3.73 -3.62 -2.52
N PHE A 156 3.31 -2.65 -1.72
CA PHE A 156 2.43 -2.90 -0.58
C PHE A 156 0.96 -2.77 -0.96
N ILE A 157 0.62 -2.07 -2.04
CA ILE A 157 -0.77 -1.83 -2.43
C ILE A 157 -1.33 -3.04 -3.18
N HIS A 158 -2.58 -3.41 -2.87
CA HIS A 158 -3.29 -4.46 -3.58
C HIS A 158 -3.37 -4.15 -5.09
N PRO A 159 -3.13 -5.12 -5.99
CA PRO A 159 -3.03 -4.86 -7.44
C PRO A 159 -4.22 -4.10 -8.05
N GLU A 160 -5.44 -4.41 -7.61
CA GLU A 160 -6.67 -3.73 -8.06
C GLU A 160 -6.74 -2.25 -7.66
N ASP A 161 -6.04 -1.86 -6.58
CA ASP A 161 -6.10 -0.50 -6.02
C ASP A 161 -4.94 0.38 -6.50
N GLN A 162 -3.96 -0.18 -7.22
CA GLN A 162 -2.78 0.54 -7.70
C GLN A 162 -3.15 1.67 -8.67
N ALA A 163 -4.06 1.42 -9.60
CA ALA A 163 -4.48 2.42 -10.59
C ALA A 163 -5.18 3.62 -9.92
N ALA A 164 -6.07 3.36 -8.95
CA ALA A 164 -6.75 4.41 -8.19
C ALA A 164 -5.76 5.20 -7.33
N THR A 165 -4.81 4.50 -6.69
CA THR A 165 -3.79 5.15 -5.85
C THR A 165 -2.86 6.04 -6.68
N LEU A 166 -2.50 5.63 -7.89
CA LEU A 166 -1.68 6.45 -8.79
C LEU A 166 -2.41 7.73 -9.20
N ALA A 167 -3.70 7.64 -9.53
CA ALA A 167 -4.52 8.81 -9.84
C ALA A 167 -4.60 9.79 -8.66
N GLU A 168 -4.76 9.25 -7.44
CA GLU A 168 -4.77 10.07 -6.22
C GLU A 168 -3.41 10.74 -5.96
N LEU A 169 -2.31 10.01 -6.16
CA LEU A 169 -0.96 10.56 -6.03
C LEU A 169 -0.71 11.68 -7.05
N GLU A 170 -1.19 11.53 -8.29
CA GLU A 170 -1.11 12.59 -9.31
C GLU A 170 -1.82 13.87 -8.84
N GLN A 171 -3.01 13.77 -8.26
CA GLN A 171 -3.70 14.94 -7.67
C GLN A 171 -2.89 15.57 -6.53
N ASN A 172 -2.26 14.75 -5.67
CA ASN A 172 -1.38 15.23 -4.61
C ASN A 172 -0.16 16.00 -5.15
N THR A 173 0.45 15.54 -6.25
CA THR A 173 1.56 16.27 -6.89
C THR A 173 1.15 17.64 -7.45
N GLN A 174 -0.14 17.84 -7.71
CA GLN A 174 -0.71 19.12 -8.12
C GLN A 174 -1.08 20.02 -6.93
N GLY A 175 -0.78 19.60 -5.69
CA GLY A 175 -1.06 20.36 -4.47
C GLY A 175 -2.45 20.14 -3.88
N LYS A 176 -3.22 19.17 -4.38
CA LYS A 176 -4.54 18.86 -3.83
C LYS A 176 -4.41 17.86 -2.69
N PRO A 177 -4.95 18.14 -1.49
CA PRO A 177 -4.99 17.16 -0.41
C PRO A 177 -5.99 16.04 -0.71
N SER A 178 -5.74 14.86 -0.13
CA SER A 178 -6.65 13.71 -0.17
C SER A 178 -7.39 13.56 1.15
N PHE A 179 -8.65 13.15 1.09
CA PHE A 179 -9.48 12.87 2.26
C PHE A 179 -10.22 11.56 2.07
N ASN A 180 -10.16 10.69 3.08
CA ASN A 180 -10.84 9.40 3.11
C ASN A 180 -10.55 8.54 1.86
N PHE A 181 -9.33 8.64 1.29
CA PHE A 181 -8.95 7.78 0.18
C PHE A 181 -8.70 6.37 0.72
N GLU A 182 -9.44 5.39 0.24
CA GLU A 182 -9.37 4.02 0.75
C GLU A 182 -8.61 3.11 -0.21
N ASN A 183 -7.67 2.34 0.30
CA ASN A 183 -7.03 1.26 -0.45
C ASN A 183 -6.58 0.12 0.48
N ARG A 184 -6.27 -1.03 -0.13
CA ARG A 184 -5.79 -2.21 0.59
C ARG A 184 -4.26 -2.26 0.58
N TYR A 185 -3.67 -2.43 1.76
CA TYR A 185 -2.26 -2.70 1.95
C TYR A 185 -2.02 -4.15 2.35
N ARG A 186 -1.03 -4.79 1.72
CA ARG A 186 -0.59 -6.16 1.96
C ARG A 186 0.31 -6.21 3.18
N CYS A 187 -0.05 -6.97 4.19
CA CYS A 187 0.78 -7.32 5.33
C CYS A 187 1.92 -8.26 4.95
N GLN A 188 2.94 -8.36 5.81
CA GLN A 188 4.07 -9.28 5.61
C GLN A 188 3.63 -10.75 5.59
N ASP A 189 2.53 -11.10 6.26
CA ASP A 189 1.92 -12.44 6.26
C ASP A 189 1.07 -12.74 5.00
N GLY A 190 0.96 -11.78 4.07
CA GLY A 190 0.16 -11.89 2.85
C GLY A 190 -1.31 -11.53 2.99
N THR A 191 -1.80 -11.23 4.20
CA THR A 191 -3.16 -10.70 4.41
C THR A 191 -3.26 -9.24 3.95
N TYR A 192 -4.48 -8.70 3.86
CA TYR A 192 -4.71 -7.32 3.46
C TYR A 192 -5.43 -6.53 4.54
N ARG A 193 -5.03 -5.27 4.73
CA ARG A 193 -5.68 -4.27 5.57
C ARG A 193 -6.27 -3.16 4.72
N TRP A 194 -7.51 -2.78 5.01
CA TRP A 194 -8.12 -1.59 4.43
C TRP A 194 -7.66 -0.35 5.19
N LEU A 195 -6.99 0.56 4.51
CA LEU A 195 -6.52 1.81 5.07
C LEU A 195 -7.30 2.98 4.48
N SER A 196 -7.78 3.88 5.33
CA SER A 196 -8.37 5.16 4.94
C SER A 196 -7.37 6.28 5.17
N TRP A 197 -6.98 6.93 4.08
CA TRP A 197 -5.91 7.92 4.02
C TRP A 197 -6.45 9.34 4.02
N THR A 198 -5.78 10.19 4.80
CA THR A 198 -5.81 11.64 4.66
C THR A 198 -4.40 12.13 4.43
N SER A 199 -4.18 12.90 3.37
CA SER A 199 -2.85 13.36 3.00
C SER A 199 -2.81 14.83 2.58
N ALA A 200 -1.72 15.50 2.95
CA ALA A 200 -1.46 16.89 2.64
C ALA A 200 -0.11 17.00 1.91
N PRO A 201 -0.09 17.47 0.66
CA PRO A 201 1.16 17.62 -0.09
C PRO A 201 1.95 18.85 0.37
N PHE A 202 3.27 18.66 0.50
CA PHE A 202 4.25 19.71 0.70
C PHE A 202 5.13 19.84 -0.55
N ILE A 203 4.60 20.59 -1.53
CA ILE A 203 5.12 20.69 -2.90
C ILE A 203 6.58 21.16 -2.97
N GLN A 204 7.00 22.04 -2.06
CA GLN A 204 8.34 22.63 -2.08
C GLN A 204 9.46 21.60 -1.92
N GLU A 205 9.19 20.50 -1.22
CA GLU A 205 10.15 19.40 -1.01
C GLU A 205 9.74 18.11 -1.72
N GLY A 206 8.63 18.12 -2.47
CA GLY A 206 8.12 16.91 -3.13
C GLY A 206 7.70 15.83 -2.14
N LEU A 207 7.15 16.23 -0.99
CA LEU A 207 6.76 15.33 0.10
C LEU A 207 5.24 15.31 0.26
N LEU A 208 4.73 14.20 0.75
CA LEU A 208 3.34 13.98 1.11
C LEU A 208 3.28 13.55 2.57
N TYR A 209 2.63 14.36 3.40
CA TYR A 209 2.36 14.04 4.80
C TYR A 209 1.04 13.32 4.87
N ALA A 210 1.01 12.10 5.40
CA ALA A 210 -0.18 11.28 5.39
C ALA A 210 -0.43 10.60 6.74
N ALA A 211 -1.71 10.46 7.05
CA ALA A 211 -2.23 9.66 8.13
C ALA A 211 -3.19 8.62 7.55
N ALA A 212 -3.08 7.37 8.01
CA ALA A 212 -3.96 6.28 7.66
C ALA A 212 -4.60 5.69 8.90
N HIS A 213 -5.91 5.42 8.81
CA HIS A 213 -6.65 4.66 9.80
C HIS A 213 -6.95 3.25 9.25
N ASP A 214 -6.73 2.22 10.05
CA ASP A 214 -7.12 0.85 9.69
C ASP A 214 -8.64 0.68 9.87
N ILE A 215 -9.34 0.57 8.75
CA ILE A 215 -10.81 0.38 8.70
C ILE A 215 -11.18 -1.07 8.35
N THR A 216 -10.24 -2.02 8.48
CA THR A 216 -10.46 -3.43 8.12
C THR A 216 -11.62 -4.04 8.90
N GLU A 217 -11.64 -3.87 10.23
CA GLU A 217 -12.69 -4.40 11.10
C GLU A 217 -14.06 -3.78 10.76
N TYR A 218 -14.08 -2.48 10.46
CA TYR A 218 -15.28 -1.78 10.03
C TYR A 218 -15.82 -2.35 8.71
N LYS A 219 -14.98 -2.53 7.70
CA LYS A 219 -15.35 -3.13 6.41
C LYS A 219 -15.85 -4.57 6.57
N GLN A 220 -15.19 -5.36 7.40
CA GLN A 220 -15.61 -6.74 7.69
C GLN A 220 -16.98 -6.79 8.38
N SER A 221 -17.19 -5.93 9.38
CA SER A 221 -18.46 -5.83 10.10
C SER A 221 -19.60 -5.38 9.19
N LEU A 222 -19.35 -4.40 8.30
CA LEU A 222 -20.31 -3.97 7.30
C LEU A 222 -20.69 -5.09 6.33
N ALA A 223 -19.71 -5.83 5.80
CA ALA A 223 -19.96 -6.94 4.90
C ALA A 223 -20.79 -8.05 5.56
N GLN A 224 -20.50 -8.37 6.83
CA GLN A 224 -21.30 -9.32 7.61
C GLN A 224 -22.74 -8.84 7.82
N LEU A 225 -22.93 -7.56 8.14
CA LEU A 225 -24.26 -6.99 8.32
C LEU A 225 -25.06 -7.02 7.02
N GLN A 226 -24.45 -6.64 5.90
CA GLN A 226 -25.06 -6.69 4.58
C GLN A 226 -25.51 -8.11 4.21
N SER A 227 -24.64 -9.10 4.42
CA SER A 227 -24.99 -10.50 4.18
C SER A 227 -26.21 -10.95 5.03
N ARG A 228 -26.28 -10.54 6.30
CA ARG A 228 -27.44 -10.83 7.17
C ARG A 228 -28.71 -10.15 6.69
N ILE A 229 -28.63 -8.89 6.25
CA ILE A 229 -29.78 -8.15 5.69
C ILE A 229 -30.29 -8.84 4.43
N GLU A 230 -29.40 -9.26 3.54
CA GLU A 230 -29.76 -9.99 2.31
C GLU A 230 -30.43 -11.32 2.61
N GLN A 231 -29.91 -12.08 3.59
CA GLN A 231 -30.52 -13.31 4.08
C GLN A 231 -31.94 -13.06 4.62
N GLN A 232 -32.10 -12.06 5.51
CA GLN A 232 -33.41 -11.70 6.06
C GLN A 232 -34.39 -11.23 4.99
N ALA A 233 -33.94 -10.41 4.04
CA ALA A 233 -34.75 -9.93 2.92
C ALA A 233 -35.21 -11.09 2.03
N THR A 234 -34.35 -12.10 1.82
CA THR A 234 -34.70 -13.30 1.06
C THR A 234 -35.78 -14.11 1.78
N VAL A 235 -35.61 -14.34 3.10
CA VAL A 235 -36.61 -15.04 3.92
C VAL A 235 -37.96 -14.30 3.91
N ALA A 236 -37.95 -12.98 4.13
CA ALA A 236 -39.17 -12.17 4.14
C ALA A 236 -39.89 -12.22 2.78
N ARG A 237 -39.15 -12.13 1.67
CA ARG A 237 -39.70 -12.20 0.31
C ARG A 237 -40.35 -13.55 0.03
N LEU A 238 -39.71 -14.65 0.45
CA LEU A 238 -40.28 -15.99 0.36
C LEU A 238 -41.54 -16.13 1.20
N GLY A 239 -41.55 -15.59 2.42
CA GLY A 239 -42.72 -15.58 3.30
C GLY A 239 -43.90 -14.80 2.71
N GLN A 240 -43.66 -13.60 2.18
CA GLN A 240 -44.69 -12.80 1.51
C GLN A 240 -45.23 -13.51 0.26
N TYR A 241 -44.34 -14.11 -0.55
CA TYR A 241 -44.76 -14.89 -1.69
C TYR A 241 -45.68 -16.03 -1.24
N ALA A 242 -45.28 -16.82 -0.25
CA ALA A 242 -46.09 -17.90 0.29
C ALA A 242 -47.47 -17.44 0.80
N LEU A 243 -47.56 -16.27 1.45
CA LEU A 243 -48.84 -15.72 1.95
C LEU A 243 -49.74 -15.13 0.86
N SER A 244 -49.17 -14.70 -0.27
CA SER A 244 -49.92 -14.08 -1.38
C SER A 244 -50.52 -15.07 -2.38
N GLN A 245 -50.04 -16.32 -2.34
CA GLN A 245 -50.51 -17.37 -3.23
C GLN A 245 -51.58 -18.21 -2.54
N THR A 246 -52.61 -18.58 -3.29
CA THR A 246 -53.70 -19.45 -2.81
C THR A 246 -53.46 -20.93 -3.14
N ASN A 247 -52.46 -21.23 -3.96
CA ASN A 247 -52.15 -22.59 -4.39
C ASN A 247 -50.81 -23.06 -3.82
N LEU A 248 -50.87 -24.02 -2.90
CA LEU A 248 -49.70 -24.60 -2.22
C LEU A 248 -48.68 -25.18 -3.21
N ASP A 249 -49.12 -25.83 -4.29
CA ASP A 249 -48.19 -26.43 -5.27
C ASP A 249 -47.36 -25.37 -6.00
N GLN A 250 -47.95 -24.22 -6.30
CA GLN A 250 -47.24 -23.08 -6.91
C GLN A 250 -46.24 -22.46 -5.92
N ILE A 251 -46.63 -22.35 -4.65
CA ILE A 251 -45.74 -21.87 -3.57
C ILE A 251 -44.50 -22.76 -3.47
N LEU A 252 -44.71 -24.07 -3.34
CA LEU A 252 -43.64 -25.03 -3.17
C LEU A 252 -42.70 -25.05 -4.38
N ALA A 253 -43.23 -24.95 -5.60
CA ALA A 253 -42.44 -24.89 -6.84
C ALA A 253 -41.55 -23.63 -6.92
N GLU A 254 -42.07 -22.46 -6.55
CA GLU A 254 -41.27 -21.23 -6.52
C GLU A 254 -40.20 -21.28 -5.41
N ILE A 255 -40.53 -21.78 -4.23
CA ILE A 255 -39.58 -21.91 -3.11
C ILE A 255 -38.40 -22.76 -3.51
N VAL A 256 -38.62 -23.95 -4.07
CA VAL A 256 -37.51 -24.83 -4.49
C VAL A 256 -36.65 -24.19 -5.59
N THR A 257 -37.27 -23.41 -6.48
CA THR A 257 -36.55 -22.67 -7.55
C THR A 257 -35.65 -21.60 -6.95
N ARG A 258 -36.20 -20.74 -6.07
CA ARG A 258 -35.44 -19.68 -5.42
C ARG A 258 -34.32 -20.20 -4.53
N VAL A 259 -34.57 -21.30 -3.80
CA VAL A 259 -33.53 -21.94 -2.97
C VAL A 259 -32.43 -22.51 -3.84
N ALA A 260 -32.77 -23.17 -4.95
CA ALA A 260 -31.80 -23.70 -5.90
C ALA A 260 -30.90 -22.59 -6.46
N ASP A 261 -31.49 -21.49 -6.92
CA ASP A 261 -30.74 -20.36 -7.47
C ASP A 261 -29.85 -19.68 -6.41
N THR A 262 -30.40 -19.41 -5.23
CA THR A 262 -29.69 -18.69 -4.14
C THR A 262 -28.48 -19.47 -3.65
N LEU A 263 -28.60 -20.80 -3.57
CA LEU A 263 -27.53 -21.67 -3.07
C LEU A 263 -26.73 -22.35 -4.19
N ASN A 264 -27.00 -21.99 -5.46
CA ASN A 264 -26.41 -22.60 -6.65
C ASN A 264 -26.46 -24.15 -6.64
N LEU A 265 -27.63 -24.70 -6.30
CA LEU A 265 -27.85 -26.14 -6.20
C LEU A 265 -28.47 -26.69 -7.49
N GLN A 266 -27.93 -27.80 -7.98
CA GLN A 266 -28.47 -28.49 -9.17
C GLN A 266 -29.78 -29.24 -8.89
N TYR A 267 -29.97 -29.70 -7.66
CA TYR A 267 -31.11 -30.50 -7.25
C TYR A 267 -31.67 -30.02 -5.92
N VAL A 268 -32.98 -29.74 -5.89
CA VAL A 268 -33.73 -29.41 -4.68
C VAL A 268 -35.05 -30.19 -4.73
N LYS A 269 -35.55 -30.68 -3.60
CA LYS A 269 -36.87 -31.34 -3.53
C LYS A 269 -37.60 -31.02 -2.23
N ILE A 270 -38.92 -31.00 -2.30
CA ILE A 270 -39.84 -31.01 -1.16
C ILE A 270 -40.68 -32.27 -1.24
N LEU A 271 -40.78 -32.98 -0.13
CA LEU A 271 -41.52 -34.23 0.00
C LEU A 271 -42.68 -34.05 0.98
N GLU A 272 -43.87 -34.56 0.64
CA GLU A 272 -45.02 -34.62 1.53
C GLU A 272 -45.21 -36.06 2.04
N LEU A 273 -45.47 -36.21 3.34
CA LEU A 273 -45.84 -37.49 3.93
C LEU A 273 -47.28 -37.84 3.55
N LEU A 274 -47.47 -38.97 2.86
CA LEU A 274 -48.79 -39.45 2.50
C LEU A 274 -49.56 -39.92 3.75
N PRO A 275 -50.92 -39.88 3.74
CA PRO A 275 -51.75 -40.26 4.89
C PRO A 275 -51.51 -41.68 5.42
N ASN A 276 -50.93 -42.56 4.60
CA ASN A 276 -50.56 -43.93 5.00
C ASN A 276 -49.32 -43.99 5.91
N GLY A 277 -48.59 -42.89 6.11
CA GLY A 277 -47.39 -42.81 6.95
C GLY A 277 -46.16 -43.56 6.42
N HIS A 278 -46.27 -44.25 5.29
CA HIS A 278 -45.24 -45.18 4.80
C HIS A 278 -44.49 -44.65 3.57
N ALA A 279 -44.98 -43.56 2.98
CA ALA A 279 -44.44 -43.01 1.75
C ALA A 279 -44.42 -41.48 1.76
N LEU A 280 -43.35 -40.92 1.20
CA LEU A 280 -43.09 -39.51 0.99
C LEU A 280 -43.21 -39.22 -0.52
N GLN A 281 -44.19 -38.42 -0.94
CA GLN A 281 -44.39 -38.05 -2.33
C GLN A 281 -43.62 -36.78 -2.69
N LEU A 282 -42.96 -36.74 -3.85
CA LEU A 282 -42.31 -35.55 -4.37
C LEU A 282 -43.36 -34.49 -4.76
N LYS A 283 -43.41 -33.38 -4.03
CA LYS A 283 -44.36 -32.28 -4.28
C LYS A 283 -43.81 -31.14 -5.13
N ALA A 284 -42.54 -30.82 -4.94
CA ALA A 284 -41.85 -29.82 -5.74
C ALA A 284 -40.37 -30.17 -5.84
N GLY A 285 -39.70 -29.76 -6.91
CA GLY A 285 -38.25 -29.87 -6.99
C GLY A 285 -37.65 -29.32 -8.28
N VAL A 286 -36.35 -29.04 -8.23
CA VAL A 286 -35.51 -28.57 -9.34
C VAL A 286 -34.51 -29.67 -9.70
N GLY A 287 -34.18 -29.79 -10.99
CA GLY A 287 -33.18 -30.74 -11.50
C GLY A 287 -33.70 -32.16 -11.79
N TRP A 288 -34.91 -32.50 -11.37
CA TRP A 288 -35.49 -33.83 -11.56
C TRP A 288 -36.08 -34.04 -12.95
N SER A 289 -36.14 -35.29 -13.42
CA SER A 289 -36.77 -35.63 -14.70
C SER A 289 -38.25 -35.22 -14.73
N PRO A 290 -38.76 -34.72 -15.87
CA PRO A 290 -40.16 -34.35 -16.03
C PRO A 290 -41.11 -35.50 -15.67
N GLY A 291 -42.23 -35.17 -15.02
CA GLY A 291 -43.27 -36.15 -14.65
C GLY A 291 -43.04 -36.91 -13.35
N LEU A 292 -41.94 -36.65 -12.62
CA LEU A 292 -41.71 -37.20 -11.28
C LEU A 292 -42.50 -36.47 -10.19
N ILE A 293 -42.69 -35.16 -10.34
CA ILE A 293 -43.46 -34.33 -9.40
C ILE A 293 -44.91 -34.84 -9.34
N GLY A 294 -45.43 -35.06 -8.13
CA GLY A 294 -46.76 -35.61 -7.85
C GLY A 294 -46.90 -37.12 -8.06
N LYS A 295 -45.86 -37.83 -8.53
CA LYS A 295 -45.92 -39.28 -8.82
C LYS A 295 -44.86 -40.10 -8.10
N ALA A 296 -43.66 -39.55 -7.94
CA ALA A 296 -42.56 -40.26 -7.35
C ALA A 296 -42.72 -40.34 -5.82
N CYS A 297 -42.61 -41.55 -5.27
CA CYS A 297 -42.71 -41.81 -3.84
C CYS A 297 -41.42 -42.44 -3.31
N ILE A 298 -41.05 -42.05 -2.09
CA ILE A 298 -39.88 -42.52 -1.34
C ILE A 298 -40.38 -43.17 -0.04
N SER A 299 -39.71 -44.23 0.42
CA SER A 299 -40.06 -44.90 1.68
C SER A 299 -39.74 -44.02 2.90
N THR A 300 -40.55 -44.12 3.96
CA THR A 300 -40.28 -43.53 5.29
C THR A 300 -39.38 -44.40 6.17
N GLY A 301 -38.94 -45.57 5.68
CA GLY A 301 -38.05 -46.46 6.44
C GLY A 301 -36.68 -45.85 6.74
N SER A 302 -36.02 -46.34 7.79
CA SER A 302 -34.71 -45.83 8.26
C SER A 302 -33.56 -46.01 7.27
N GLN A 303 -33.72 -46.88 6.27
CA GLN A 303 -32.76 -47.07 5.17
C GLN A 303 -32.98 -46.12 3.98
N SER A 304 -34.00 -45.26 4.05
CA SER A 304 -34.21 -44.16 3.11
C SER A 304 -33.66 -42.89 3.72
N HIS A 305 -32.92 -42.08 2.97
CA HIS A 305 -32.38 -40.82 3.49
C HIS A 305 -33.50 -39.92 4.04
N ALA A 306 -34.57 -39.72 3.26
CA ALA A 306 -35.71 -38.91 3.67
C ALA A 306 -36.48 -39.52 4.86
N GLY A 307 -36.58 -40.86 4.93
CA GLY A 307 -37.21 -41.55 6.04
C GLY A 307 -36.39 -41.46 7.34
N TYR A 308 -35.08 -41.57 7.21
CA TYR A 308 -34.14 -41.38 8.31
C TYR A 308 -34.18 -39.95 8.84
N THR A 309 -34.16 -38.94 7.97
CA THR A 309 -34.30 -37.52 8.36
C THR A 309 -35.62 -37.27 9.09
N LEU A 310 -36.73 -37.84 8.59
CA LEU A 310 -38.04 -37.75 9.24
C LEU A 310 -38.03 -38.34 10.66
N ALA A 311 -37.36 -39.49 10.86
CA ALA A 311 -37.26 -40.14 12.16
C ALA A 311 -36.38 -39.35 13.16
N GLN A 312 -35.30 -38.73 12.67
CA GLN A 312 -34.34 -37.99 13.49
C GLN A 312 -34.84 -36.60 13.92
N LYS A 313 -35.82 -36.02 13.20
CA LYS A 313 -36.36 -34.67 13.45
C LYS A 313 -35.30 -33.56 13.48
N GLN A 314 -34.18 -33.77 12.80
CA GLN A 314 -33.08 -32.82 12.64
C GLN A 314 -32.53 -32.91 11.21
N PRO A 315 -31.90 -31.85 10.68
CA PRO A 315 -31.28 -31.89 9.36
C PRO A 315 -30.23 -33.00 9.29
N VAL A 316 -30.27 -33.78 8.21
CA VAL A 316 -29.26 -34.81 7.93
C VAL A 316 -28.51 -34.39 6.67
N VAL A 317 -27.23 -34.13 6.85
CA VAL A 317 -26.33 -33.77 5.76
C VAL A 317 -25.54 -35.01 5.36
N VAL A 318 -25.49 -35.28 4.07
CA VAL A 318 -24.62 -36.28 3.47
C VAL A 318 -23.70 -35.54 2.51
N GLU A 319 -22.42 -35.50 2.84
CA GLU A 319 -21.42 -34.94 1.95
C GLU A 319 -21.33 -35.82 0.71
N ASP A 320 -20.85 -37.05 0.79
CA ASP A 320 -20.73 -37.94 -0.37
C ASP A 320 -21.68 -39.16 -0.29
N LEU A 321 -22.69 -39.16 -1.14
CA LEU A 321 -23.68 -40.25 -1.26
C LEU A 321 -23.07 -41.58 -1.73
N ARG A 322 -21.93 -41.58 -2.42
CA ARG A 322 -21.34 -42.80 -3.01
C ARG A 322 -20.76 -43.72 -1.95
N VAL A 323 -20.25 -43.10 -0.88
CA VAL A 323 -19.64 -43.78 0.28
C VAL A 323 -20.61 -43.90 1.45
N GLU A 324 -21.78 -43.27 1.38
CA GLU A 324 -22.82 -43.37 2.39
C GLU A 324 -23.37 -44.81 2.48
N THR A 325 -23.38 -45.36 3.69
CA THR A 325 -23.78 -46.75 3.98
C THR A 325 -25.07 -46.84 4.79
N ARG A 326 -25.52 -45.74 5.41
CA ARG A 326 -26.77 -45.67 6.19
C ARG A 326 -28.01 -45.93 5.33
N PHE A 327 -27.94 -45.68 4.03
CA PHE A 327 -29.10 -45.74 3.13
C PHE A 327 -28.91 -46.77 2.01
N THR A 328 -30.00 -47.43 1.63
CA THR A 328 -29.97 -48.45 0.56
C THR A 328 -29.79 -47.77 -0.80
N LYS A 329 -28.77 -48.19 -1.57
CA LYS A 329 -28.36 -47.65 -2.89
C LYS A 329 -29.37 -47.84 -4.05
N ARG A 330 -30.67 -47.93 -3.76
CA ARG A 330 -31.74 -47.98 -4.77
C ARG A 330 -32.67 -46.78 -4.64
N SER A 331 -32.09 -45.59 -4.81
CA SER A 331 -32.91 -44.44 -5.18
C SER A 331 -33.33 -44.62 -6.65
N ARG A 332 -34.64 -44.73 -6.91
CA ARG A 332 -35.24 -44.64 -8.26
C ARG A 332 -34.89 -43.31 -8.97
N PHE A 333 -34.27 -42.38 -8.24
CA PHE A 333 -33.72 -41.15 -8.73
C PHE A 333 -32.22 -41.36 -8.95
N LYS A 334 -31.75 -41.25 -10.20
CA LYS A 334 -30.32 -41.10 -10.50
C LYS A 334 -29.87 -39.74 -9.95
N ALA A 335 -29.63 -39.64 -8.65
CA ALA A 335 -29.02 -38.47 -8.03
C ALA A 335 -27.48 -38.60 -8.14
N PRO A 336 -26.75 -37.51 -8.43
CA PRO A 336 -25.29 -37.52 -8.41
C PRO A 336 -24.74 -37.52 -6.97
N SER A 337 -23.42 -37.53 -6.86
CA SER A 337 -22.58 -37.84 -5.69
C SER A 337 -22.83 -37.08 -4.38
N PHE A 338 -23.66 -36.02 -4.36
CA PHE A 338 -23.89 -35.16 -3.18
C PHE A 338 -25.38 -34.82 -3.07
N THR A 339 -26.04 -35.06 -1.92
CA THR A 339 -27.41 -34.57 -1.67
C THR A 339 -27.61 -34.15 -0.22
N THR A 340 -28.20 -32.98 -0.01
CA THR A 340 -28.66 -32.53 1.30
C THR A 340 -30.19 -32.54 1.32
N ASP A 341 -30.80 -33.31 2.22
CA ASP A 341 -32.25 -33.35 2.41
C ASP A 341 -32.61 -32.49 3.64
N TYR A 342 -33.23 -31.34 3.41
CA TYR A 342 -33.80 -30.50 4.47
C TYR A 342 -35.26 -30.87 4.69
N PHE A 343 -35.65 -31.07 5.96
CA PHE A 343 -37.05 -31.24 6.36
C PHE A 343 -37.59 -29.91 6.89
N MET A 344 -38.73 -29.45 6.36
CA MET A 344 -39.62 -28.54 7.10
C MET A 344 -40.75 -29.39 7.68
N LEU A 345 -40.85 -29.44 9.00
CA LEU A 345 -41.99 -30.02 9.70
C LEU A 345 -43.23 -29.16 9.41
N THR A 346 -44.28 -29.76 8.88
CA THR A 346 -45.66 -29.27 9.11
C THR A 346 -46.33 -30.18 10.11
#